data_AF-A0A401FHV0-F1
#
_entry.id   AF-A0A401FHV0-F1
#
_cell.length_a   1.000
_cell.length_b   1.000
_cell.length_c   1.000
_cell.angle_alpha   90.00
_cell.angle_beta   90.00
_cell.angle_gamma   90.00
#
_symmetry.space_group_name_H-M   'P 1'
#
loop_
_entity.id
_entity.type
_entity.pdbx_description
1 polymer ?
#
loop_
_entity_poly.entity_id
_entity_poly.type
_entity_poly.pdbx_seq_one_letter_code
_entity_poly.pdbx_strand_id
1 'polypeptide(L)'
;MQLLKEKNNDSKIRFQIGDISQVDYDANEFDLVFSSLAIHYLPSFDDLMVHVQHYLRPNGIFLFSVEHPIFTASGDQEFVKSGDRTVFPVDRYFDESARETDFWARK
;
A
#
# COMPACT_ATOMS: atom_id res chain seq x y z
N MET A 1 -19.41 -4.20 1.30
CA MET A 1 -19.76 -4.84 0.01
C MET A 1 -21.02 -4.28 -0.61
N GLN A 2 -22.10 -4.07 0.14
CA GLN A 2 -23.39 -3.58 -0.41
C GLN A 2 -23.25 -2.22 -1.13
N LEU A 3 -22.68 -1.21 -0.48
CA LEU A 3 -22.45 0.11 -1.10
C LEU A 3 -21.58 0.07 -2.37
N LEU A 4 -20.58 -0.82 -2.42
CA LEU A 4 -19.69 -0.96 -3.58
C LEU A 4 -20.43 -1.55 -4.78
N LYS A 5 -21.21 -2.62 -4.55
CA LYS A 5 -22.05 -3.25 -5.58
C LYS A 5 -23.18 -2.34 -6.04
N GLU A 6 -23.72 -1.52 -5.14
CA GLU A 6 -24.75 -0.53 -5.47
C GLU A 6 -24.21 0.61 -6.36
N LYS A 7 -22.98 1.07 -6.11
CA LYS A 7 -22.34 2.12 -6.92
C LYS A 7 -21.73 1.61 -8.22
N ASN A 8 -21.31 0.35 -8.26
CA ASN A 8 -20.66 -0.28 -9.41
C ASN A 8 -21.24 -1.68 -9.64
N ASN A 9 -22.18 -1.78 -10.57
CA ASN A 9 -22.95 -2.98 -10.87
C ASN A 9 -22.67 -3.58 -12.27
N ASP A 10 -21.61 -3.13 -12.94
CA ASP A 10 -21.14 -3.75 -14.19
C ASP A 10 -20.70 -5.20 -13.93
N SER A 11 -21.18 -6.13 -14.76
CA SER A 11 -20.91 -7.57 -14.61
C SER A 11 -19.43 -7.94 -14.79
N LYS A 12 -18.62 -7.04 -15.34
CA LYS A 12 -17.17 -7.19 -15.48
C LYS A 12 -16.40 -6.93 -14.18
N ILE A 13 -17.05 -6.38 -13.15
CA ILE A 13 -16.41 -6.04 -11.88
C ILE A 13 -16.75 -7.10 -10.83
N ARG A 14 -15.73 -7.83 -10.37
CA ARG A 14 -15.82 -8.77 -9.25
C ARG A 14 -15.18 -8.17 -8.01
N PHE A 15 -15.94 -8.10 -6.92
CA PHE A 15 -15.42 -7.71 -5.60
C PHE A 15 -15.24 -8.94 -4.72
N GLN A 16 -14.12 -9.01 -4.01
CA GLN A 16 -13.81 -10.03 -3.02
C GLN A 16 -13.33 -9.36 -1.73
N ILE A 17 -13.73 -9.90 -0.57
CA ILE A 17 -13.13 -9.55 0.71
C ILE A 17 -12.00 -10.55 0.95
N GLY A 18 -10.81 -10.06 1.30
CA GLY A 18 -9.66 -10.89 1.63
C GLY A 18 -8.52 -10.07 2.22
N ASP A 19 -7.53 -10.79 2.76
CA ASP A 19 -6.24 -10.24 3.14
C ASP A 19 -5.33 -10.26 1.91
N ILE A 20 -4.76 -9.10 1.55
CA ILE A 20 -3.89 -8.94 0.38
C ILE A 20 -2.71 -9.91 0.41
N SER A 21 -2.18 -10.23 1.61
CA SER A 21 -1.05 -11.16 1.77
C SER A 21 -1.39 -12.62 1.51
N GLN A 22 -2.69 -12.95 1.43
CA GLN A 22 -3.19 -14.33 1.29
C GLN A 22 -4.00 -14.54 0.01
N VAL A 23 -4.07 -13.54 -0.86
CA VAL A 23 -4.80 -13.69 -2.12
C VAL A 23 -3.99 -14.54 -3.08
N ASP A 24 -4.64 -15.58 -3.58
CA ASP A 24 -4.07 -16.49 -4.57
C ASP A 24 -4.91 -16.44 -5.85
N TYR A 25 -4.23 -16.27 -6.98
CA TYR A 25 -4.80 -16.11 -8.31
C TYR A 25 -4.05 -17.03 -9.27
N ASP A 26 -4.68 -17.38 -10.38
CA ASP A 26 -4.06 -18.27 -11.34
C ASP A 26 -2.86 -17.59 -12.03
N ALA A 27 -1.88 -18.40 -12.44
CA ALA A 27 -0.72 -17.90 -13.16
C ALA A 27 -1.13 -17.20 -14.46
N ASN A 28 -0.52 -16.04 -14.75
CA ASN A 28 -0.79 -15.27 -15.98
C ASN A 28 -2.27 -14.87 -16.17
N GLU A 29 -2.98 -14.59 -15.08
CA GLU A 29 -4.40 -14.17 -15.11
C GLU A 29 -4.56 -12.71 -15.56
N PHE A 30 -3.69 -11.80 -15.10
CA PHE A 30 -3.88 -10.35 -15.25
C PHE A 30 -2.87 -9.68 -16.18
N ASP A 31 -3.36 -8.69 -16.94
CA ASP A 31 -2.52 -7.76 -17.73
C ASP A 31 -2.03 -6.57 -16.88
N LEU A 32 -2.80 -6.17 -15.87
CA LEU A 32 -2.50 -5.06 -14.96
C LEU A 32 -2.93 -5.41 -13.54
N VAL A 33 -2.03 -5.15 -12.60
CA VAL A 33 -2.32 -5.23 -11.16
C VAL A 33 -2.09 -3.84 -10.59
N PHE A 34 -3.11 -3.32 -9.90
CA PHE A 34 -3.11 -1.95 -9.39
C PHE A 34 -3.35 -1.92 -7.89
N SER A 35 -2.56 -1.10 -7.18
CA SER A 35 -2.74 -0.87 -5.74
C SER A 35 -2.51 0.58 -5.37
N SER A 36 -3.48 1.21 -4.71
CA SER A 36 -3.37 2.60 -4.27
C SER A 36 -3.28 2.68 -2.75
N LEU A 37 -2.13 3.12 -2.23
CA LEU A 37 -1.89 3.38 -0.81
C LEU A 37 -2.30 2.23 0.13
N ALA A 38 -2.00 0.99 -0.25
CA ALA A 38 -2.33 -0.20 0.56
C ALA A 38 -1.12 -1.07 0.92
N ILE A 39 -0.10 -1.14 0.05
CA ILE A 39 1.00 -2.10 0.20
C ILE A 39 1.89 -1.82 1.41
N HIS A 40 2.05 -0.56 1.80
CA HIS A 40 2.90 -0.17 2.93
C HIS A 40 2.37 -0.64 4.31
N TYR A 41 1.18 -1.25 4.37
CA TYR A 41 0.68 -1.93 5.56
C TYR A 41 1.10 -3.42 5.61
N LEU A 42 1.63 -3.97 4.52
CA LEU A 42 2.05 -5.36 4.48
C LEU A 42 3.42 -5.54 5.15
N PRO A 43 3.63 -6.67 5.85
CA PRO A 43 4.88 -6.92 6.55
C PRO A 43 6.06 -7.25 5.60
N SER A 44 5.78 -7.67 4.36
CA SER A 44 6.78 -8.10 3.40
C SER A 44 6.40 -7.68 1.98
N PHE A 45 7.20 -6.80 1.39
CA PHE A 45 7.06 -6.41 0.00
C PHE A 45 7.53 -7.52 -0.95
N ASP A 46 8.58 -8.24 -0.57
CA ASP A 46 9.16 -9.32 -1.38
C ASP A 46 8.16 -10.47 -1.57
N ASP A 47 7.46 -10.88 -0.51
CA ASP A 47 6.44 -11.93 -0.60
C ASP A 47 5.29 -11.49 -1.52
N LEU A 48 4.84 -10.23 -1.41
CA LEU A 48 3.87 -9.67 -2.34
C LEU A 48 4.37 -9.73 -3.78
N MET A 49 5.66 -9.45 -4.03
CA MET A 49 6.22 -9.45 -5.39
C MET A 49 6.19 -10.84 -6.01
N VAL A 50 6.44 -11.88 -5.21
CA VAL A 50 6.32 -13.28 -5.66
C VAL A 50 4.90 -13.57 -6.13
N HIS A 51 3.89 -13.18 -5.35
CA HIS A 51 2.50 -13.34 -5.75
C HIS A 51 2.18 -12.51 -7.00
N VAL A 52 2.54 -11.21 -7.03
CA VAL A 52 2.30 -10.33 -8.18
C VAL A 52 2.89 -10.87 -9.47
N GLN A 53 4.13 -11.35 -9.41
CA GLN A 53 4.79 -11.93 -10.55
C GLN A 53 4.09 -13.22 -11.03
N HIS A 54 3.53 -14.01 -10.12
CA HIS A 54 2.82 -15.24 -10.47
C HIS A 54 1.57 -14.95 -11.32
N TYR A 55 0.71 -14.04 -10.87
CA TYR A 55 -0.56 -13.79 -11.53
C TYR A 55 -0.48 -12.80 -12.71
N LEU A 56 0.64 -12.09 -12.90
CA LEU A 56 0.85 -11.27 -14.09
C LEU A 56 1.22 -12.10 -15.31
N ARG A 57 0.64 -11.73 -16.46
CA ARG A 57 1.05 -12.23 -17.77
C ARG A 57 2.45 -11.72 -18.15
N PRO A 58 3.13 -12.36 -19.13
CA PRO A 58 4.35 -11.81 -19.70
C PRO A 58 4.10 -10.39 -20.25
N ASN A 59 4.95 -9.44 -19.87
CA ASN A 59 4.81 -7.99 -20.15
C ASN A 59 3.63 -7.30 -19.44
N GLY A 60 3.00 -7.96 -18.46
CA GLY A 60 2.02 -7.34 -17.59
C GLY A 60 2.63 -6.23 -16.73
N ILE A 61 1.79 -5.31 -16.27
CA ILE A 61 2.20 -4.13 -15.51
C ILE A 61 1.76 -4.29 -14.06
N PHE A 62 2.69 -4.05 -13.14
CA PHE A 62 2.36 -3.76 -11.75
C PHE A 62 2.49 -2.26 -11.50
N LEU A 63 1.37 -1.60 -11.16
CA LEU A 63 1.32 -0.17 -10.87
C LEU A 63 0.84 0.05 -9.45
N PHE A 64 1.64 0.72 -8.63
CA PHE A 64 1.26 0.97 -7.25
C PHE A 64 1.70 2.33 -6.72
N SER A 65 1.03 2.76 -5.64
CA SER A 65 1.45 3.88 -4.82
C SER A 65 1.56 3.48 -3.35
N VAL A 66 2.54 4.04 -2.66
CA VAL A 66 2.80 3.88 -1.22
C VAL A 66 3.11 5.23 -0.60
N GLU A 67 3.02 5.31 0.72
CA GLU A 67 3.63 6.44 1.43
C GLU A 67 5.14 6.44 1.19
N HIS A 68 5.70 7.62 0.94
CA HIS A 68 7.12 7.75 0.68
C HIS A 68 7.91 7.46 1.97
N PRO A 69 9.06 6.73 1.94
CA PRO A 69 9.82 6.43 3.16
C PRO A 69 10.26 7.66 3.97
N ILE A 70 10.48 8.81 3.32
CA ILE A 70 10.70 10.10 4.03
C ILE A 70 9.53 10.42 4.95
N PHE A 71 8.30 10.21 4.50
CA PHE A 71 7.09 10.52 5.24
C PHE A 71 6.93 9.61 6.47
N THR A 72 7.27 8.33 6.32
CA THR A 72 7.10 7.31 7.37
C THR A 72 8.29 7.17 8.31
N ALA A 73 9.48 7.69 7.94
CA ALA A 73 10.72 7.51 8.69
C ALA A 73 10.59 7.85 10.18
N SER A 74 10.05 9.03 10.48
CA SER A 74 9.87 9.52 11.86
C SER A 74 8.70 8.85 12.60
N GLY A 75 7.64 8.51 11.86
CA GLY A 75 6.40 7.93 12.38
C GLY A 75 5.32 8.98 12.70
N ASP A 76 5.70 10.14 13.25
CA ASP A 76 4.74 11.19 13.60
C ASP A 76 4.12 11.90 12.38
N GLN A 77 4.77 11.80 11.22
CA GLN A 77 4.34 12.40 9.95
C GLN A 77 4.09 13.93 10.00
N GLU A 78 4.72 14.63 10.95
CA GLU A 78 4.49 16.05 11.20
C GLU A 78 5.75 16.92 11.02
N PHE A 79 5.53 18.16 10.60
CA PHE A 79 6.58 19.18 10.59
C PHE A 79 6.84 19.67 12.02
N VAL A 80 8.12 19.77 12.39
CA VAL A 80 8.55 20.24 13.71
C VAL A 80 9.31 21.57 13.60
N LYS A 81 9.34 22.33 14.69
CA LYS A 81 10.16 23.54 14.80
C LYS A 81 11.60 23.17 15.17
N SER A 82 12.55 23.74 14.43
CA SER A 82 13.99 23.64 14.69
C SER A 82 14.60 25.03 14.61
N GLY A 83 14.71 25.68 15.78
CA GLY A 83 14.99 27.11 15.88
C GLY A 83 13.94 27.93 15.12
N ASP A 84 14.40 28.81 14.22
CA ASP A 84 13.52 29.66 13.40
C ASP A 84 12.95 28.96 12.16
N ARG A 85 13.28 27.67 11.95
CA ARG A 85 12.84 26.91 10.78
C ARG A 85 11.76 25.89 11.13
N THR A 86 10.92 25.59 10.14
CA THR A 86 10.03 24.43 10.14
C THR A 86 10.67 23.35 9.27
N VAL A 87 10.85 22.14 9.80
CA VAL A 87 11.52 21.03 9.12
C VAL A 87 10.67 19.77 9.19
N PHE A 88 10.80 18.90 8.20
CA PHE A 88 10.25 17.54 8.27
C PHE A 88 11.35 16.62 8.81
N PRO A 89 11.16 15.98 9.97
CA PRO A 89 12.17 15.11 10.55
C PRO A 89 12.31 13.83 9.70
N VAL A 90 13.55 13.45 9.43
CA VAL A 90 13.91 12.21 8.72
C VAL A 90 14.91 11.45 9.59
N ASP A 91 14.45 10.99 10.74
CA ASP A 91 15.18 10.12 11.65
C ASP A 91 14.85 8.65 11.36
N ARG A 92 15.75 7.73 11.72
CA ARG A 92 15.55 6.28 11.53
C ARG A 92 15.21 5.87 10.09
N TYR A 93 15.63 6.65 9.08
CA TYR A 93 15.27 6.40 7.68
C TYR A 93 15.68 5.00 7.16
N PHE A 94 16.84 4.51 7.60
CA PHE A 94 17.34 3.18 7.23
C PHE A 94 16.87 2.07 8.19
N ASP A 95 16.04 2.41 9.17
CA ASP A 95 15.43 1.43 10.06
C ASP A 95 14.06 1.04 9.49
N GLU A 96 14.00 -0.13 8.89
CA GLU A 96 12.82 -0.69 8.22
C GLU A 96 11.83 -1.37 9.18
N SER A 97 12.03 -1.27 10.50
CA SER A 97 11.08 -1.80 11.48
C SER A 97 9.69 -1.18 11.35
N ALA A 98 8.67 -1.90 11.85
CA ALA A 98 7.29 -1.42 11.82
C ALA A 98 7.15 -0.05 12.50
N ARG A 99 6.34 0.83 11.91
CA ARG A 99 5.99 2.12 12.49
C ARG A 99 4.58 2.04 13.07
N GLU A 100 4.46 2.39 14.35
CA GLU A 100 3.17 2.68 14.96
C GLU A 100 2.87 4.15 14.72
N THR A 101 1.78 4.42 13.99
CA THR A 101 1.37 5.78 13.65
C THR A 101 -0.11 5.99 13.98
N ASP A 102 -0.43 7.07 14.69
CA ASP A 102 -1.80 7.41 15.08
C ASP A 102 -2.53 8.20 13.98
N PHE A 103 -2.55 7.67 12.76
CA PHE A 103 -3.14 8.36 11.60
C PHE A 103 -4.64 8.67 11.79
N TRP A 104 -5.38 7.79 12.48
CA TRP A 104 -6.84 7.90 12.65
C TRP A 104 -7.28 8.43 14.02
N ALA A 105 -6.40 8.44 15.03
CA ALA A 105 -6.75 8.85 16.39
C ALA A 105 -6.80 10.38 16.57
N ARG A 106 -6.24 11.14 15.61
CA ARG A 106 -6.26 12.61 15.61
C ARG A 106 -7.42 13.11 14.76
N LYS A 107 -8.61 13.20 15.36
CA LYS A 107 -9.74 14.01 14.89
C LYS A 107 -10.13 15.04 15.94
#